data_AF-A0A950PM57-F1
#
_entry.id   AF-A0A950PM57-F1
#
_cell.length_a   1.000
_cell.length_b   1.000
_cell.length_c   1.000
_cell.angle_alpha   90.00
_cell.angle_beta   90.00
_cell.angle_gamma   90.00
#
_symmetry.space_group_name_H-M   'P 1'
#
loop_
_entity.id
_entity.type
_entity.pdbx_description
1 polymer ?
#
loop_
_entity_poly.entity_id
_entity_poly.type
_entity_poly.pdbx_seq_one_letter_code
_entity_poly.pdbx_strand_id
1 'polypeptide(L)'
;MRKPQVSERPTAVPAQEPPTPRASPVHERAVGGEPAGRTRNGAPDLTTRQLHVVMTWNGRGYGLVPCSRTDKGALVPGFGRDATEDELAKFFDPDQIHSWWTGKYRRAHGGLLTGRGPGGGLVVVDCDMRKENTEITGRFSNAQSGTDVLEALMRDAGAEWPETYTVLTPSGGMHLYFLMPSGEPLGCSTGQVGPLIDVRGVGGYVIAAGSYSTAQGKPYTRVSPPELRPQPVPAWLLDLLRPARPAPPPRPAPAPLVLAAGSSRADRYAAKALEGQADAVRAAGEGDRWRILTAATLRLAELSHTAPAVLTESTVREQLLAAAAAAGLSNREAERAFHSAWAKGTAGRLGGAA
;
A
#
# COMPACT_ATOMS: atom_id res chain seq x y z
N MET A 1 76.41 3.00 4.33
CA MET A 1 76.17 3.93 5.46
C MET A 1 75.49 5.20 4.95
N ARG A 2 74.18 5.33 5.14
CA ARG A 2 73.40 6.55 4.90
C ARG A 2 72.40 6.68 6.07
N LYS A 3 72.40 7.85 6.72
CA LYS A 3 71.62 8.17 7.93
C LYS A 3 70.10 8.15 7.64
N PRO A 4 69.26 7.80 8.62
CA PRO A 4 67.80 7.87 8.47
C PRO A 4 67.30 9.31 8.69
N GLN A 5 66.36 9.75 7.84
CA GLN A 5 65.63 11.01 7.98
C GLN A 5 64.53 10.89 9.04
N VAL A 6 64.48 11.89 9.92
CA VAL A 6 63.47 12.09 10.96
C VAL A 6 62.22 12.70 10.31
N SER A 7 61.08 12.06 10.50
CA SER A 7 59.75 12.55 10.11
C SER A 7 59.17 13.40 11.24
N GLU A 8 58.94 14.69 10.96
CA GLU A 8 58.37 15.66 11.89
C GLU A 8 56.85 15.48 12.05
N ARG A 9 56.39 15.57 13.30
CA ARG A 9 54.96 15.54 13.68
C ARG A 9 54.28 16.87 13.32
N PRO A 10 53.04 16.87 12.82
CA PRO A 10 52.27 18.11 12.65
C PRO A 10 51.83 18.70 14.00
N THR A 11 51.97 20.01 14.10
CA THR A 11 51.57 20.88 15.21
C THR A 11 50.04 20.97 15.36
N ALA A 12 49.58 20.96 16.61
CA ALA A 12 48.17 21.07 16.98
C ALA A 12 47.65 22.52 16.79
N VAL A 13 46.46 22.64 16.19
CA VAL A 13 45.70 23.90 16.05
C VAL A 13 44.86 24.12 17.32
N PRO A 14 44.84 25.32 17.93
CA PRO A 14 44.04 25.57 19.13
C PRO A 14 42.55 25.74 18.81
N ALA A 15 41.70 25.19 19.68
CA ALA A 15 40.25 25.22 19.59
C ALA A 15 39.68 26.63 19.84
N GLN A 16 38.73 27.06 19.01
CA GLN A 16 37.94 28.28 19.20
C GLN A 16 36.74 28.01 20.12
N GLU A 17 36.58 28.83 21.15
CA GLU A 17 35.40 28.83 22.03
C GLU A 17 34.14 29.37 21.32
N PRO A 18 32.94 28.86 21.63
CA PRO A 18 31.70 29.34 21.04
C PRO A 18 31.23 30.67 21.66
N PRO A 19 30.63 31.59 20.86
CA PRO A 19 30.21 32.90 21.34
C PRO A 19 28.96 32.84 22.22
N THR A 20 28.95 33.64 23.29
CA THR A 20 27.82 33.88 24.19
C THR A 20 26.70 34.69 23.52
N PRO A 21 25.41 34.36 23.75
CA PRO A 21 24.31 35.10 23.16
C PRO A 21 24.06 36.45 23.86
N ARG A 22 23.97 37.51 23.04
CA ARG A 22 23.59 38.87 23.44
C ARG A 22 22.14 38.93 23.92
N ALA A 23 21.93 39.51 25.10
CA ALA A 23 20.62 39.94 25.59
C ALA A 23 20.25 41.33 25.05
N SER A 24 18.98 41.55 24.71
CA SER A 24 18.25 42.84 24.69
C SER A 24 16.81 42.63 24.18
N PRO A 25 15.86 43.56 24.39
CA PRO A 25 15.39 44.09 25.66
C PRO A 25 13.85 43.92 25.80
N VAL A 26 13.33 44.39 26.93
CA VAL A 26 11.96 44.24 27.42
C VAL A 26 11.05 45.41 26.96
N HIS A 27 9.76 45.05 26.74
CA HIS A 27 8.51 45.86 26.69
C HIS A 27 8.10 46.61 25.42
N GLU A 28 6.94 46.20 24.87
CA GLU A 28 5.77 47.10 24.77
C GLU A 28 4.45 46.29 24.81
N ARG A 29 3.43 46.84 25.48
CA ARG A 29 2.09 46.26 25.72
C ARG A 29 1.13 46.61 24.56
N ALA A 30 0.24 45.68 24.23
CA ALA A 30 -1.06 45.98 23.64
C ALA A 30 -2.14 45.02 24.21
N VAL A 31 -3.38 45.47 24.16
CA VAL A 31 -4.47 45.28 25.14
C VAL A 31 -5.42 44.14 24.77
N GLY A 32 -5.93 43.44 25.80
CA GLY A 32 -7.32 42.97 25.86
C GLY A 32 -7.65 41.56 25.35
N GLY A 33 -7.56 40.56 26.22
CA GLY A 33 -8.20 39.26 26.07
C GLY A 33 -8.13 38.48 27.39
N GLU A 34 -9.28 38.03 27.90
CA GLU A 34 -9.43 37.39 29.22
C GLU A 34 -8.43 36.24 29.50
N PRO A 35 -8.03 36.01 30.77
CA PRO A 35 -7.03 35.00 31.07
C PRO A 35 -7.64 33.60 31.02
N ALA A 36 -7.42 32.90 29.90
CA ALA A 36 -7.64 31.46 29.82
C ALA A 36 -6.73 30.73 30.84
N GLY A 37 -7.33 29.84 31.63
CA GLY A 37 -6.74 29.19 32.80
C GLY A 37 -5.36 28.58 32.57
N ARG A 38 -4.33 29.15 33.21
CA ARG A 38 -3.00 28.56 33.34
C ARG A 38 -2.97 27.66 34.57
N THR A 39 -2.29 26.52 34.49
CA THR A 39 -1.95 25.73 35.69
C THR A 39 -0.84 26.43 36.50
N ARG A 40 -0.64 26.05 37.77
CA ARG A 40 0.37 26.63 38.71
C ARG A 40 1.80 26.72 38.14
N ASN A 41 2.12 26.00 37.07
CA ASN A 41 3.45 25.93 36.45
C ASN A 41 3.54 26.59 35.05
N GLY A 42 2.56 27.41 34.64
CA GLY A 42 2.63 28.16 33.37
C GLY A 42 2.45 27.35 32.08
N ALA A 43 2.31 26.02 32.17
CA ALA A 43 1.92 25.16 31.05
C ALA A 43 0.40 25.28 30.78
N PRO A 44 -0.02 25.38 29.50
CA PRO A 44 -1.44 25.37 29.16
C PRO A 44 -2.09 24.09 29.68
N ASP A 45 -3.24 24.22 30.36
CA ASP A 45 -4.02 23.10 30.86
C ASP A 45 -4.35 22.12 29.72
N LEU A 46 -4.46 20.84 30.06
CA LEU A 46 -4.68 19.76 29.10
C LEU A 46 -5.92 20.02 28.22
N THR A 47 -6.93 20.67 28.79
CA THR A 47 -8.15 21.11 28.09
C THR A 47 -7.83 22.07 26.95
N THR A 48 -7.06 23.14 27.24
CA THR A 48 -6.62 24.13 26.24
C THR A 48 -5.77 23.48 25.15
N ARG A 49 -4.91 22.52 25.53
CA ARG A 49 -4.10 21.77 24.56
C ARG A 49 -4.96 20.93 23.62
N GLN A 50 -5.97 20.22 24.13
CA GLN A 50 -6.86 19.42 23.28
C GLN A 50 -7.64 20.29 22.31
N LEU A 51 -8.21 21.41 22.79
CA LEU A 51 -8.92 22.36 21.94
C LEU A 51 -8.01 22.90 20.82
N HIS A 52 -6.77 23.27 21.13
CA HIS A 52 -5.83 23.75 20.12
C HIS A 52 -5.50 22.67 19.07
N VAL A 53 -5.33 21.41 19.49
CA VAL A 53 -5.09 20.28 18.56
C VAL A 53 -6.24 20.10 17.59
N VAL A 54 -7.49 20.03 18.09
CA VAL A 54 -8.65 19.79 17.22
C VAL A 54 -8.93 20.95 16.29
N MET A 55 -8.76 22.19 16.77
CA MET A 55 -8.93 23.40 15.94
C MET A 55 -7.87 23.51 14.87
N THR A 56 -6.62 23.10 15.16
CA THR A 56 -5.55 23.09 14.16
C THR A 56 -5.85 22.14 13.00
N TRP A 57 -6.41 20.96 13.28
CA TRP A 57 -6.78 20.01 12.24
C TRP A 57 -8.06 20.42 11.50
N ASN A 58 -9.05 20.97 12.22
CA ASN A 58 -10.28 21.43 11.60
C ASN A 58 -10.03 22.63 10.66
N GLY A 59 -9.18 23.59 11.06
CA GLY A 59 -8.77 24.69 10.20
C GLY A 59 -8.01 24.26 8.94
N ARG A 60 -7.61 22.99 8.84
CA ARG A 60 -7.04 22.37 7.63
C ARG A 60 -8.07 21.56 6.83
N GLY A 61 -9.34 21.60 7.20
CA GLY A 61 -10.44 20.93 6.50
C GLY A 61 -10.62 19.45 6.87
N TYR A 62 -10.06 18.99 7.99
CA TYR A 62 -10.26 17.61 8.47
C TYR A 62 -11.34 17.52 9.54
N GLY A 63 -12.03 16.38 9.57
CA GLY A 63 -13.12 16.13 10.49
C GLY A 63 -12.61 15.61 11.84
N LEU A 64 -13.24 16.02 12.93
CA LEU A 64 -12.85 15.66 14.29
C LEU A 64 -14.02 15.04 15.05
N VAL A 65 -13.76 13.95 15.76
CA VAL A 65 -14.70 13.29 16.66
C VAL A 65 -14.11 13.17 18.07
N PRO A 66 -14.85 13.47 19.15
CA PRO A 66 -14.37 13.25 20.50
C PRO A 66 -14.19 11.76 20.79
N CYS A 67 -13.03 11.36 21.29
CA CYS A 67 -12.70 9.98 21.63
C CYS A 67 -12.39 9.80 23.12
N SER A 68 -12.76 8.65 23.65
CA SER A 68 -12.44 8.20 25.00
C SER A 68 -10.92 8.19 25.22
N ARG A 69 -10.47 8.56 26.42
CA ARG A 69 -9.05 8.55 26.78
C ARG A 69 -8.57 7.20 27.31
N THR A 70 -9.50 6.30 27.60
CA THR A 70 -9.24 4.98 28.18
C THR A 70 -9.15 3.94 27.07
N ASP A 71 -10.17 3.87 26.24
CA ASP A 71 -10.34 2.83 25.20
C ASP A 71 -10.24 3.38 23.78
N LYS A 72 -10.07 4.70 23.60
CA LYS A 72 -9.97 5.39 22.31
C LYS A 72 -11.24 5.37 21.46
N GLY A 73 -12.34 4.80 21.95
CA GLY A 73 -13.61 4.74 21.25
C GLY A 73 -14.23 6.11 21.03
N ALA A 74 -14.84 6.32 19.87
CA ALA A 74 -15.56 7.55 19.57
C ALA A 74 -16.79 7.72 20.48
N LEU A 75 -17.01 8.94 20.96
CA LEU A 75 -18.06 9.29 21.92
C LEU A 75 -19.28 9.93 21.27
N VAL A 76 -19.24 10.12 19.94
CA VAL A 76 -20.31 10.68 19.12
C VAL A 76 -20.47 9.79 17.88
N PRO A 77 -21.68 9.24 17.62
CA PRO A 77 -21.93 8.39 16.46
C PRO A 77 -22.23 9.23 15.20
N GLY A 78 -22.38 8.56 14.06
CA GLY A 78 -22.78 9.18 12.78
C GLY A 78 -21.63 9.40 11.80
N PHE A 79 -20.52 8.71 11.99
CA PHE A 79 -19.48 8.53 10.97
C PHE A 79 -19.32 7.03 10.72
N GLY A 80 -18.78 6.66 9.57
CA GLY A 80 -18.63 5.26 9.18
C GLY A 80 -18.47 5.13 7.67
N ARG A 81 -18.37 3.89 7.20
CA ARG A 81 -18.17 3.61 5.76
C ARG A 81 -19.33 4.13 4.91
N ASP A 82 -20.54 4.01 5.44
CA ASP A 82 -21.79 4.30 4.72
C ASP A 82 -22.42 5.64 5.16
N ALA A 83 -21.70 6.45 5.94
CA ALA A 83 -22.18 7.74 6.39
C ALA A 83 -22.30 8.72 5.21
N THR A 84 -23.43 9.41 5.15
CA THR A 84 -23.71 10.45 4.16
C THR A 84 -22.93 11.74 4.45
N GLU A 85 -22.84 12.63 3.46
CA GLU A 85 -22.19 13.94 3.63
C GLU A 85 -22.88 14.77 4.73
N ASP A 86 -24.21 14.74 4.80
CA ASP A 86 -24.99 15.44 5.82
C ASP A 86 -24.73 14.89 7.23
N GLU A 87 -24.62 13.57 7.39
CA GLU A 87 -24.27 12.94 8.67
C GLU A 87 -22.84 13.32 9.12
N LEU A 88 -21.93 13.47 8.15
CA LEU A 88 -20.54 13.84 8.40
C LEU A 88 -20.34 15.33 8.67
N ALA A 89 -21.21 16.21 8.17
CA ALA A 89 -21.05 17.67 8.22
C ALA A 89 -20.71 18.21 9.62
N LYS A 90 -21.36 17.68 10.66
CA LYS A 90 -21.14 18.07 12.06
C LYS A 90 -19.72 17.83 12.58
N PHE A 91 -18.97 16.90 11.98
CA PHE A 91 -17.59 16.63 12.36
C PHE A 91 -16.60 17.58 11.67
N PHE A 92 -17.04 18.38 10.71
CA PHE A 92 -16.24 19.39 10.03
C PHE A 92 -16.63 20.83 10.42
N ASP A 93 -17.80 21.01 11.05
CA ASP A 93 -18.27 22.31 11.54
C ASP A 93 -17.39 22.84 12.70
N PRO A 94 -16.69 23.98 12.52
CA PRO A 94 -15.84 24.55 13.55
C PRO A 94 -16.60 24.89 14.84
N ASP A 95 -17.85 25.35 14.75
CA ASP A 95 -18.63 25.73 15.93
C ASP A 95 -19.04 24.49 16.74
N GLN A 96 -19.45 23.43 16.05
CA GLN A 96 -19.77 22.16 16.68
C GLN A 96 -18.54 21.54 17.37
N ILE A 97 -17.38 21.53 16.70
CA ILE A 97 -16.12 21.03 17.29
C ILE A 97 -15.72 21.90 18.49
N HIS A 98 -15.85 23.22 18.39
CA HIS A 98 -15.53 24.13 19.48
C HIS A 98 -16.41 23.86 20.70
N SER A 99 -17.71 23.70 20.48
CA SER A 99 -18.68 23.36 21.51
C SER A 99 -18.35 22.03 22.21
N TRP A 100 -17.94 20.99 21.47
CA TRP A 100 -17.54 19.71 22.08
C TRP A 100 -16.37 19.85 23.05
N TRP A 101 -15.31 20.56 22.65
CA TRP A 101 -14.08 20.71 23.45
C TRP A 101 -14.09 21.86 24.46
N THR A 102 -15.08 22.74 24.43
CA THR A 102 -15.34 23.71 25.52
C THR A 102 -16.39 23.21 26.50
N GLY A 103 -17.23 22.24 26.13
CA GLY A 103 -18.28 21.67 26.96
C GLY A 103 -18.00 20.24 27.44
N LYS A 104 -18.89 19.32 27.05
CA LYS A 104 -18.96 17.93 27.55
C LYS A 104 -17.67 17.15 27.35
N TYR A 105 -16.97 17.37 26.24
CA TYR A 105 -15.83 16.57 25.80
C TYR A 105 -14.48 17.30 25.96
N ARG A 106 -14.41 18.32 26.81
CA ARG A 106 -13.22 19.17 26.99
C ARG A 106 -11.89 18.45 27.24
N ARG A 107 -11.93 17.21 27.76
CA ARG A 107 -10.74 16.37 28.03
C ARG A 107 -10.57 15.22 27.04
N ALA A 108 -11.51 15.00 26.13
CA ALA A 108 -11.50 13.89 25.18
C ALA A 108 -10.32 14.00 24.21
N HIS A 109 -9.89 12.86 23.69
CA HIS A 109 -8.97 12.81 22.56
C HIS A 109 -9.62 13.37 21.31
N GLY A 110 -8.85 14.08 20.48
CA GLY A 110 -9.25 14.40 19.11
C GLY A 110 -9.06 13.19 18.21
N GLY A 111 -10.14 12.52 17.82
CA GLY A 111 -10.14 11.55 16.72
C GLY A 111 -10.22 12.27 15.39
N LEU A 112 -9.20 12.18 14.56
CA LEU A 112 -9.14 12.70 13.20
C LEU A 112 -9.82 11.71 12.26
N LEU A 113 -10.94 12.09 11.66
CA LEU A 113 -11.64 11.26 10.70
C LEU A 113 -10.74 11.00 9.48
N THR A 114 -10.60 9.73 9.12
CA THR A 114 -9.96 9.28 7.88
C THR A 114 -11.04 9.01 6.83
N GLY A 115 -10.65 8.98 5.56
CA GLY A 115 -11.60 8.99 4.44
C GLY A 115 -11.64 10.31 3.71
N ARG A 116 -12.61 10.47 2.82
CA ARG A 116 -12.84 11.73 2.09
C ARG A 116 -13.34 12.82 3.05
N GLY A 117 -12.99 14.05 2.73
CA GLY A 117 -13.46 15.25 3.43
C GLY A 117 -13.10 16.50 2.62
N PRO A 118 -13.60 17.68 3.03
CA PRO A 118 -13.39 18.94 2.31
C PRO A 118 -11.91 19.29 2.09
N GLY A 119 -11.02 18.90 3.01
CA GLY A 119 -9.56 19.07 2.88
C GLY A 119 -8.85 18.05 1.98
N GLY A 120 -9.56 17.33 1.10
CA GLY A 120 -8.98 16.30 0.22
C GLY A 120 -8.87 14.90 0.84
N GLY A 121 -9.23 14.75 2.12
CA GLY A 121 -9.29 13.47 2.81
C GLY A 121 -7.94 12.89 3.23
N LEU A 122 -7.98 11.85 4.05
CA LEU A 122 -6.82 11.25 4.69
C LEU A 122 -6.87 9.73 4.67
N VAL A 123 -5.74 9.08 4.40
CA VAL A 123 -5.50 7.67 4.71
C VAL A 123 -4.30 7.56 5.63
N VAL A 124 -4.36 6.70 6.65
CA VAL A 124 -3.26 6.50 7.59
C VAL A 124 -2.84 5.04 7.56
N VAL A 125 -1.55 4.80 7.40
CA VAL A 125 -0.93 3.50 7.61
C VAL A 125 -0.47 3.44 9.06
N ASP A 126 -1.05 2.53 9.81
CA ASP A 126 -0.86 2.33 11.25
C ASP A 126 0.03 1.11 11.48
N CYS A 127 1.31 1.37 11.76
CA CYS A 127 2.32 0.37 12.06
C CYS A 127 2.33 0.07 13.57
N ASP A 128 1.70 -1.05 13.95
CA ASP A 128 1.55 -1.45 15.35
C ASP A 128 2.77 -2.19 15.90
N MET A 129 2.92 -2.19 17.23
CA MET A 129 3.87 -3.06 17.90
C MET A 129 3.31 -4.49 18.00
N ARG A 130 4.18 -5.50 17.84
CA ARG A 130 3.83 -6.89 18.11
C ARG A 130 3.47 -7.06 19.58
N LYS A 131 2.35 -7.73 19.86
CA LYS A 131 1.97 -8.16 21.21
C LYS A 131 2.59 -9.52 21.49
N GLU A 132 2.86 -9.82 22.77
CA GLU A 132 3.55 -11.05 23.21
C GLU A 132 2.93 -12.34 22.61
N ASN A 133 1.61 -12.37 22.44
CA ASN A 133 0.88 -13.55 21.94
C ASN A 133 0.50 -13.44 20.45
N THR A 134 1.10 -12.53 19.69
CA THR A 134 0.85 -12.41 18.25
C THR A 134 1.75 -13.38 17.49
N GLU A 135 1.14 -14.41 16.91
CA GLU A 135 1.81 -15.30 15.97
C GLU A 135 1.95 -14.62 14.60
N ILE A 136 3.17 -14.56 14.08
CA ILE A 136 3.47 -14.08 12.74
C ILE A 136 4.27 -15.18 12.05
N THR A 137 3.81 -15.62 10.91
CA THR A 137 4.41 -16.73 10.16
C THR A 137 4.97 -16.26 8.82
N GLY A 138 5.69 -17.15 8.13
CA GLY A 138 6.27 -16.87 6.82
C GLY A 138 7.37 -15.80 6.88
N ARG A 139 7.51 -15.04 5.78
CA ARG A 139 8.60 -14.09 5.58
C ARG A 139 8.69 -12.94 6.60
N PHE A 140 7.65 -12.73 7.41
CA PHE A 140 7.61 -11.67 8.43
C PHE A 140 7.72 -12.22 9.86
N SER A 141 8.06 -13.50 10.04
CA SER A 141 8.07 -14.15 11.36
C SER A 141 8.92 -13.44 12.43
N ASN A 142 9.98 -12.77 11.99
CA ASN A 142 10.92 -12.06 12.86
C ASN A 142 10.52 -10.60 13.14
N ALA A 143 9.47 -10.08 12.49
CA ALA A 143 9.01 -8.72 12.70
C ALA A 143 8.53 -8.53 14.14
N GLN A 144 8.95 -7.42 14.76
CA GLN A 144 8.54 -6.96 16.08
C GLN A 144 7.57 -5.79 16.01
N SER A 145 7.43 -5.19 14.82
CA SER A 145 6.60 -4.02 14.58
C SER A 145 6.11 -3.97 13.13
N GLY A 146 5.04 -3.22 12.89
CA GLY A 146 4.59 -2.88 11.55
C GLY A 146 5.63 -2.06 10.78
N THR A 147 6.54 -1.36 11.47
CA THR A 147 7.65 -0.65 10.81
C THR A 147 8.67 -1.64 10.24
N ASP A 148 8.97 -2.76 10.91
CA ASP A 148 9.85 -3.81 10.35
C ASP A 148 9.24 -4.43 9.08
N VAL A 149 7.91 -4.63 9.10
CA VAL A 149 7.16 -5.15 7.95
C VAL A 149 7.18 -4.14 6.80
N LEU A 150 6.95 -2.86 7.10
CA LEU A 150 6.98 -1.80 6.10
C LEU A 150 8.37 -1.65 5.47
N GLU A 151 9.44 -1.72 6.26
CA GLU A 151 10.82 -1.70 5.74
C GLU A 151 11.09 -2.89 4.80
N ALA A 152 10.60 -4.09 5.15
CA ALA A 152 10.75 -5.25 4.28
C ALA A 152 10.03 -5.07 2.94
N LEU A 153 8.81 -4.51 2.96
CA LEU A 153 8.04 -4.20 1.75
C LEU A 153 8.71 -3.10 0.91
N MET A 154 9.31 -2.10 1.56
CA MET A 154 10.09 -1.07 0.88
C MET A 154 11.32 -1.65 0.17
N ARG A 155 12.04 -2.57 0.81
CA ARG A 155 13.20 -3.26 0.21
C ARG A 155 12.79 -4.04 -1.04
N ASP A 156 11.66 -4.75 -0.99
CA ASP A 156 11.12 -5.45 -2.15
C ASP A 156 10.78 -4.51 -3.31
N ALA A 157 10.22 -3.34 -2.98
CA ALA A 157 9.85 -2.32 -3.95
C ALA A 157 11.05 -1.50 -4.46
N GLY A 158 12.25 -1.66 -3.88
CA GLY A 158 13.40 -0.80 -4.16
C GLY A 158 13.15 0.67 -3.78
N ALA A 159 12.35 0.91 -2.74
CA ALA A 159 11.87 2.23 -2.33
C ALA A 159 12.49 2.71 -1.01
N GLU A 160 12.49 4.03 -0.82
CA GLU A 160 12.90 4.68 0.44
C GLU A 160 11.73 4.86 1.40
N TRP A 161 12.05 5.23 2.65
CA TRP A 161 11.04 5.46 3.67
C TRP A 161 10.13 6.63 3.27
N PRO A 162 8.80 6.49 3.32
CA PRO A 162 7.92 7.57 2.89
C PRO A 162 8.11 8.84 3.74
N GLU A 163 8.56 9.92 3.12
CA GLU A 163 8.58 11.24 3.72
C GLU A 163 7.17 11.81 3.79
N THR A 164 6.50 11.63 4.93
CA THR A 164 5.16 12.17 5.14
C THR A 164 4.93 12.61 6.58
N TYR A 165 3.75 13.15 6.88
CA TYR A 165 3.38 13.49 8.24
C TYR A 165 3.33 12.21 9.10
N THR A 166 4.26 12.11 10.05
CA THR A 166 4.47 10.91 10.86
C THR A 166 4.27 11.18 12.35
N VAL A 167 3.60 10.25 13.03
CA VAL A 167 3.29 10.31 14.47
C VAL A 167 3.70 9.01 15.16
N LEU A 168 4.44 9.11 16.25
CA LEU A 168 4.65 8.01 17.18
C LEU A 168 3.45 7.86 18.10
N THR A 169 2.96 6.63 18.21
CA THR A 169 1.85 6.27 19.09
C THR A 169 2.36 6.01 20.51
N PRO A 170 1.51 6.18 21.54
CA PRO A 170 1.91 5.90 22.92
C PRO A 170 2.33 4.43 23.19
N SER A 171 1.87 3.49 22.36
CA SER A 171 2.27 2.07 22.39
C SER A 171 3.67 1.80 21.83
N GLY A 172 4.29 2.77 21.16
CA GLY A 172 5.57 2.60 20.46
C GLY A 172 5.44 2.34 18.95
N GLY A 173 4.22 2.13 18.44
CA GLY A 173 3.95 2.04 17.00
C GLY A 173 4.01 3.41 16.31
N MET A 174 3.76 3.43 15.00
CA MET A 174 3.91 4.62 14.15
C MET A 174 2.75 4.78 13.18
N HIS A 175 2.24 6.00 13.03
CA HIS A 175 1.24 6.37 12.03
C HIS A 175 1.90 7.19 10.92
N LEU A 176 1.76 6.74 9.67
CA LEU A 176 2.15 7.47 8.47
C LEU A 176 0.88 8.00 7.78
N TYR A 177 0.77 9.32 7.68
CA TYR A 177 -0.43 9.99 7.17
C TYR A 177 -0.24 10.33 5.70
N PHE A 178 -1.17 9.96 4.84
CA PHE A 178 -1.15 10.28 3.41
C PHE A 178 -2.46 10.93 2.98
N LEU A 179 -2.40 11.69 1.88
CA LEU A 179 -3.59 12.18 1.22
C LEU A 179 -4.41 11.01 0.66
N MET A 180 -5.73 11.08 0.80
CA MET A 180 -6.61 10.11 0.15
C MET A 180 -6.39 10.17 -1.37
N PRO A 181 -6.09 9.03 -2.05
CA PRO A 181 -5.87 9.05 -3.48
C PRO A 181 -7.15 9.43 -4.24
N SER A 182 -6.97 10.05 -5.41
CA SER A 182 -8.06 10.25 -6.36
C SER A 182 -8.59 8.91 -6.90
N GLY A 183 -9.88 8.86 -7.24
CA GLY A 183 -10.53 7.65 -7.74
C GLY A 183 -11.19 6.84 -6.62
N GLU A 184 -11.09 5.51 -6.68
CA GLU A 184 -11.66 4.63 -5.66
C GLU A 184 -11.00 4.90 -4.30
N PRO A 185 -11.78 5.29 -3.27
CA PRO A 185 -11.21 5.64 -1.98
C PRO A 185 -10.74 4.38 -1.23
N LEU A 186 -9.65 4.53 -0.49
CA LEU A 186 -9.14 3.47 0.36
C LEU A 186 -10.01 3.35 1.62
N GLY A 187 -10.48 2.13 1.90
CA GLY A 187 -11.21 1.81 3.13
C GLY A 187 -10.28 1.52 4.30
N CYS A 188 -10.87 1.20 5.46
CA CYS A 188 -10.11 0.59 6.55
C CYS A 188 -9.80 -0.88 6.22
N SER A 189 -8.60 -1.34 6.57
CA SER A 189 -8.20 -2.74 6.45
C SER A 189 -7.26 -3.12 7.59
N THR A 190 -7.29 -4.36 8.03
CA THR A 190 -6.37 -4.88 9.05
C THR A 190 -5.48 -5.95 8.44
N GLY A 191 -4.17 -5.76 8.51
CA GLY A 191 -3.19 -6.73 8.04
C GLY A 191 -3.13 -6.99 6.53
N GLN A 192 -3.87 -6.22 5.70
CA GLN A 192 -3.95 -6.45 4.26
C GLN A 192 -2.59 -6.29 3.57
N VAL A 193 -1.84 -5.26 3.95
CA VAL A 193 -0.50 -4.96 3.41
C VAL A 193 0.55 -5.92 3.98
N GLY A 194 0.35 -6.35 5.22
CA GLY A 194 1.21 -7.25 5.96
C GLY A 194 0.82 -7.28 7.45
N PRO A 195 1.32 -8.25 8.23
CA PRO A 195 1.03 -8.33 9.66
C PRO A 195 1.46 -7.04 10.37
N LEU A 196 0.73 -6.65 11.42
CA LEU A 196 0.98 -5.43 12.21
C LEU A 196 0.85 -4.11 11.42
N ILE A 197 0.36 -4.13 10.19
CA ILE A 197 0.05 -2.93 9.41
C ILE A 197 -1.46 -2.85 9.20
N ASP A 198 -2.06 -1.86 9.85
CA ASP A 198 -3.45 -1.47 9.66
C ASP A 198 -3.54 -0.26 8.73
N VAL A 199 -4.68 -0.12 8.05
CA VAL A 199 -5.01 1.04 7.22
C VAL A 199 -6.27 1.67 7.79
N ARG A 200 -6.22 2.97 8.05
CA ARG A 200 -7.36 3.78 8.46
C ARG A 200 -7.74 4.69 7.29
N GLY A 201 -8.80 4.30 6.58
CA GLY A 201 -9.34 5.00 5.41
C GLY A 201 -10.78 5.44 5.66
N VAL A 202 -11.64 5.35 4.65
CA VAL A 202 -13.06 5.73 4.76
C VAL A 202 -13.74 5.05 5.94
N GLY A 203 -14.46 5.86 6.73
CA GLY A 203 -15.21 5.41 7.90
C GLY A 203 -14.37 5.16 9.16
N GLY A 204 -13.05 5.40 9.08
CA GLY A 204 -12.14 5.28 10.21
C GLY A 204 -11.80 6.62 10.86
N TYR A 205 -10.95 6.54 11.88
CA TYR A 205 -10.28 7.69 12.47
C TYR A 205 -8.97 7.26 13.12
N VAL A 206 -8.10 8.23 13.40
CA VAL A 206 -6.90 8.06 14.22
C VAL A 206 -6.85 9.12 15.31
N ILE A 207 -6.18 8.85 16.42
CA ILE A 207 -6.01 9.87 17.46
C ILE A 207 -4.95 10.89 17.02
N ALA A 208 -5.33 12.17 16.98
CA ALA A 208 -4.47 13.26 16.53
C ALA A 208 -3.26 13.46 17.44
N ALA A 209 -2.12 13.80 16.82
CA ALA A 209 -0.90 14.19 17.54
C ALA A 209 -1.17 15.35 18.53
N GLY A 210 -0.54 15.28 19.70
CA GLY A 210 -0.80 16.20 20.83
C GLY A 210 -1.84 15.69 21.82
N SER A 211 -2.60 14.64 21.47
CA SER A 211 -3.45 13.89 22.40
C SER A 211 -2.61 13.09 23.41
N TYR A 212 -3.00 13.06 24.69
CA TYR A 212 -2.26 12.36 25.76
C TYR A 212 -2.98 11.12 26.30
N SER A 213 -2.43 9.92 26.05
CA SER A 213 -3.02 8.66 26.51
C SER A 213 -2.83 8.50 28.01
N THR A 214 -3.94 8.43 28.77
CA THR A 214 -3.87 8.19 30.22
C THR A 214 -3.52 6.76 30.56
N ALA A 215 -3.95 5.80 29.75
CA ALA A 215 -3.66 4.39 29.98
C ALA A 215 -2.16 4.08 29.83
N GLN A 216 -1.47 4.74 28.89
CA GLN A 216 -0.06 4.49 28.57
C GLN A 216 0.89 5.58 29.09
N GLY A 217 0.35 6.66 29.66
CA GLY A 217 1.14 7.76 30.21
C GLY A 217 2.01 8.50 29.19
N LYS A 218 1.68 8.42 27.89
CA LYS A 218 2.47 8.98 26.79
C LYS A 218 1.58 9.68 25.75
N PRO A 219 2.06 10.74 25.09
CA PRO A 219 1.33 11.42 24.03
C PRO A 219 1.51 10.77 22.66
N TYR A 220 0.54 11.01 21.77
CA TYR A 220 0.73 10.85 20.34
C TYR A 220 1.66 11.98 19.88
N THR A 221 2.87 11.62 19.46
CA THR A 221 3.96 12.59 19.24
C THR A 221 4.28 12.69 17.77
N ARG A 222 4.10 13.86 17.17
CA ARG A 222 4.58 14.11 15.81
C ARG A 222 6.11 14.05 15.80
N VAL A 223 6.66 13.31 14.84
CA VAL A 223 8.12 13.20 14.62
C VAL A 223 8.58 13.71 13.27
N SER A 224 7.64 14.01 12.38
CA SER A 224 7.92 14.75 11.13
C SER A 224 8.19 16.23 11.37
N PRO A 225 8.95 16.92 10.49
CA PRO A 225 9.17 18.37 10.55
C PRO A 225 7.86 19.16 10.63
N PRO A 226 7.76 20.27 11.40
CA PRO A 226 6.51 21.00 11.66
C PRO A 226 5.70 21.45 10.43
N GLU A 227 6.37 21.70 9.32
CA GLU A 227 5.84 22.13 8.03
C GLU A 227 5.36 20.95 7.16
N LEU A 228 5.94 19.75 7.33
CA LEU A 228 5.61 18.58 6.50
C LEU A 228 4.16 18.16 6.67
N ARG A 229 3.35 18.25 5.62
CA ARG A 229 1.94 17.82 5.61
C ARG A 229 1.81 16.38 5.10
N PRO A 230 0.64 15.73 5.26
CA PRO A 230 0.39 14.45 4.60
C PRO A 230 0.71 14.56 3.09
N GLN A 231 1.51 13.64 2.58
CA GLN A 231 1.91 13.57 1.18
C GLN A 231 1.04 12.57 0.41
N PRO A 232 1.04 12.60 -0.94
CA PRO A 232 0.43 11.53 -1.73
C PRO A 232 0.98 10.15 -1.36
N VAL A 233 0.14 9.12 -1.44
CA VAL A 233 0.58 7.73 -1.23
C VAL A 233 1.58 7.35 -2.34
N PRO A 234 2.80 6.86 -2.00
CA PRO A 234 3.75 6.36 -2.99
C PRO A 234 3.14 5.22 -3.83
N ALA A 235 3.46 5.16 -5.12
CA ALA A 235 2.85 4.19 -6.04
C ALA A 235 3.00 2.73 -5.56
N TRP A 236 4.20 2.35 -5.11
CA TRP A 236 4.46 1.00 -4.59
C TRP A 236 3.57 0.62 -3.41
N LEU A 237 3.26 1.58 -2.54
CA LEU A 237 2.41 1.38 -1.37
C LEU A 237 0.94 1.40 -1.77
N LEU A 238 0.56 2.26 -2.71
CA LEU A 238 -0.80 2.32 -3.25
C LEU A 238 -1.22 1.00 -3.91
N ASP A 239 -0.28 0.34 -4.60
CA ASP A 239 -0.52 -0.97 -5.22
C ASP A 239 -0.79 -2.08 -4.18
N LEU A 240 -0.19 -1.98 -2.99
CA LEU A 240 -0.44 -2.90 -1.87
C LEU A 240 -1.76 -2.57 -1.12
N LEU A 241 -2.10 -1.29 -1.04
CA LEU A 241 -3.29 -0.80 -0.34
C LEU A 241 -4.58 -1.03 -1.13
N ARG A 242 -4.51 -1.07 -2.47
CA ARG A 242 -5.65 -1.41 -3.29
C ARG A 242 -5.88 -2.92 -3.24
N PRO A 243 -7.11 -3.39 -3.00
CA PRO A 243 -7.40 -4.81 -3.11
C PRO A 243 -6.99 -5.28 -4.51
N ALA A 244 -6.30 -6.42 -4.58
CA ALA A 244 -5.97 -7.03 -5.86
C ALA A 244 -7.26 -7.13 -6.67
N ARG A 245 -7.31 -6.45 -7.83
CA ARG A 245 -8.45 -6.54 -8.73
C ARG A 245 -8.78 -8.02 -8.90
N PRO A 246 -10.03 -8.46 -8.68
CA PRO A 246 -10.38 -9.87 -8.88
C PRO A 246 -9.82 -10.30 -10.22
N ALA A 247 -9.05 -11.40 -10.23
CA ALA A 247 -8.59 -11.99 -11.47
C ALA A 247 -9.81 -12.11 -12.39
N PRO A 248 -9.72 -11.66 -13.66
CA PRO A 248 -10.85 -11.82 -14.58
C PRO A 248 -11.29 -13.29 -14.51
N PRO A 249 -12.61 -13.57 -14.55
CA PRO A 249 -13.11 -14.93 -14.43
C PRO A 249 -12.36 -15.83 -15.40
N PRO A 250 -12.05 -17.09 -15.01
CA PRO A 250 -11.35 -18.01 -15.88
C PRO A 250 -12.06 -18.03 -17.23
N ARG A 251 -11.31 -17.70 -18.29
CA ARG A 251 -11.87 -17.69 -19.64
C ARG A 251 -12.49 -19.08 -19.87
N PRO A 252 -13.76 -19.17 -20.32
CA PRO A 252 -14.40 -20.46 -20.52
C PRO A 252 -13.52 -21.35 -21.39
N ALA A 253 -13.44 -22.63 -21.07
CA ALA A 253 -12.70 -23.59 -21.87
C ALA A 253 -13.18 -23.48 -23.33
N PRO A 254 -12.27 -23.43 -24.31
CA PRO A 254 -12.67 -23.34 -25.70
C PRO A 254 -13.52 -24.58 -26.04
N ALA A 255 -14.57 -24.37 -26.84
CA ALA A 255 -15.49 -25.44 -27.18
C ALA A 255 -14.73 -26.61 -27.85
N PRO A 256 -15.15 -27.87 -27.62
CA PRO A 256 -14.61 -29.00 -28.37
C PRO A 256 -14.76 -28.75 -29.86
N LEU A 257 -13.73 -29.06 -30.64
CA LEU A 257 -13.80 -28.94 -32.09
C LEU A 257 -14.81 -29.96 -32.63
N VAL A 258 -15.94 -29.50 -33.14
CA VAL A 258 -16.94 -30.36 -33.80
C VAL A 258 -16.67 -30.37 -35.30
N LEU A 259 -16.30 -31.54 -35.83
CA LEU A 259 -16.13 -31.71 -37.26
C LEU A 259 -17.48 -31.92 -37.96
N ALA A 260 -17.66 -31.28 -39.11
CA ALA A 260 -18.86 -31.48 -39.93
C ALA A 260 -18.99 -32.93 -40.42
N ALA A 261 -20.24 -33.36 -40.64
CA ALA A 261 -20.54 -34.60 -41.34
C ALA A 261 -19.94 -34.52 -42.75
N GLY A 262 -19.06 -35.48 -43.10
CA GLY A 262 -18.30 -35.46 -44.36
C GLY A 262 -16.86 -34.94 -44.26
N SER A 263 -16.37 -34.58 -43.07
CA SER A 263 -14.96 -34.27 -42.83
C SER A 263 -14.01 -35.35 -43.36
N SER A 264 -12.82 -34.95 -43.83
CA SER A 264 -11.85 -35.90 -44.38
C SER A 264 -11.21 -36.75 -43.27
N ARG A 265 -10.52 -37.84 -43.66
CA ARG A 265 -9.70 -38.61 -42.70
C ARG A 265 -8.57 -37.76 -42.12
N ALA A 266 -8.02 -36.83 -42.91
CA ALA A 266 -6.99 -35.90 -42.46
C ALA A 266 -7.52 -34.95 -41.39
N ASP A 267 -8.74 -34.40 -41.56
CA ASP A 267 -9.37 -33.51 -40.58
C ASP A 267 -9.62 -34.21 -39.24
N ARG A 268 -10.11 -35.47 -39.29
CA ARG A 268 -10.31 -36.29 -38.08
C ARG A 268 -9.01 -36.57 -37.35
N TYR A 269 -7.95 -36.89 -38.10
CA TYR A 269 -6.63 -37.10 -37.51
C TYR A 269 -6.08 -35.82 -36.87
N ALA A 270 -6.19 -34.69 -37.57
CA ALA A 270 -5.73 -33.40 -37.10
C ALA A 270 -6.47 -32.93 -35.84
N ALA A 271 -7.78 -33.12 -35.77
CA ALA A 271 -8.57 -32.83 -34.58
C ALA A 271 -8.09 -33.65 -33.37
N LYS A 272 -7.83 -34.95 -33.56
CA LYS A 272 -7.31 -35.82 -32.50
C LYS A 272 -5.90 -35.46 -32.08
N ALA A 273 -5.05 -35.04 -33.03
CA ALA A 273 -3.70 -34.58 -32.76
C ALA A 273 -3.71 -33.28 -31.92
N LEU A 274 -4.57 -32.33 -32.26
CA LEU A 274 -4.77 -31.09 -31.51
C LEU A 274 -5.23 -31.37 -30.07
N GLU A 275 -6.25 -32.21 -29.90
CA GLU A 275 -6.74 -32.65 -28.59
C GLU A 275 -5.61 -33.27 -27.75
N GLY A 276 -4.88 -34.23 -28.31
CA GLY A 276 -3.77 -34.89 -27.61
C GLY A 276 -2.62 -33.96 -27.24
N GLN A 277 -2.29 -32.96 -28.08
CA GLN A 277 -1.30 -31.94 -27.71
C GLN A 277 -1.83 -31.01 -26.61
N ALA A 278 -3.09 -30.59 -26.67
CA ALA A 278 -3.68 -29.76 -25.62
C ALA A 278 -3.72 -30.49 -24.27
N ASP A 279 -4.03 -31.79 -24.26
CA ASP A 279 -4.00 -32.63 -23.06
C ASP A 279 -2.59 -32.75 -22.48
N ALA A 280 -1.57 -32.95 -23.34
CA ALA A 280 -0.18 -32.99 -22.91
C ALA A 280 0.28 -31.66 -22.28
N VAL A 281 -0.13 -30.52 -22.84
CA VAL A 281 0.16 -29.19 -22.27
C VAL A 281 -0.55 -29.02 -20.93
N ARG A 282 -1.82 -29.44 -20.81
CA ARG A 282 -2.59 -29.33 -19.58
C ARG A 282 -2.03 -30.18 -18.44
N ALA A 283 -1.48 -31.35 -18.76
CA ALA A 283 -0.87 -32.26 -17.80
C ALA A 283 0.60 -31.92 -17.46
N ALA A 284 1.16 -30.84 -18.03
CA ALA A 284 2.56 -30.48 -17.85
C ALA A 284 2.88 -30.06 -16.41
N GLY A 285 3.84 -30.75 -15.79
CA GLY A 285 4.38 -30.41 -14.48
C GLY A 285 5.14 -29.07 -14.47
N GLU A 286 5.32 -28.51 -13.27
CA GLU A 286 6.11 -27.29 -13.08
C GLU A 286 7.54 -27.45 -13.63
N GLY A 287 8.03 -26.43 -14.34
CA GLY A 287 9.31 -26.49 -15.07
C GLY A 287 9.22 -27.00 -16.52
N ASP A 288 8.25 -27.87 -16.86
CA ASP A 288 8.12 -28.44 -18.21
C ASP A 288 7.08 -27.75 -19.10
N ARG A 289 6.17 -26.96 -18.51
CA ARG A 289 5.04 -26.29 -19.18
C ARG A 289 5.43 -25.53 -20.45
N TRP A 290 6.46 -24.69 -20.37
CA TRP A 290 6.94 -23.90 -21.51
C TRP A 290 7.49 -24.78 -22.64
N ARG A 291 8.26 -25.81 -22.29
CA ARG A 291 8.89 -26.74 -23.24
C ARG A 291 7.83 -27.57 -23.97
N ILE A 292 6.85 -28.09 -23.23
CA ILE A 292 5.75 -28.89 -23.78
C ILE A 292 4.84 -28.04 -24.67
N LEU A 293 4.47 -26.83 -24.25
CA LEU A 293 3.70 -25.89 -25.10
C LEU A 293 4.42 -25.57 -26.40
N THR A 294 5.72 -25.27 -26.33
CA THR A 294 6.55 -24.96 -27.50
C THR A 294 6.59 -26.15 -28.46
N ALA A 295 6.81 -27.37 -27.96
CA ALA A 295 6.85 -28.58 -28.77
C ALA A 295 5.48 -28.91 -29.40
N ALA A 296 4.39 -28.78 -28.64
CA ALA A 296 3.02 -28.96 -29.12
C ALA A 296 2.69 -27.98 -30.26
N THR A 297 3.03 -26.70 -30.06
CA THR A 297 2.80 -25.65 -31.06
C THR A 297 3.57 -25.93 -32.34
N LEU A 298 4.86 -26.30 -32.25
CA LEU A 298 5.68 -26.64 -33.41
C LEU A 298 5.07 -27.78 -34.23
N ARG A 299 4.70 -28.89 -33.58
CA ARG A 299 4.14 -30.07 -34.27
C ARG A 299 2.83 -29.73 -35.01
N LEU A 300 1.95 -28.96 -34.37
CA LEU A 300 0.67 -28.58 -34.97
C LEU A 300 0.83 -27.56 -36.09
N ALA A 301 1.79 -26.64 -35.95
CA ALA A 301 2.18 -25.71 -37.01
C ALA A 301 2.72 -26.45 -38.25
N GLU A 302 3.59 -27.43 -38.07
CA GLU A 302 4.13 -28.27 -39.16
C GLU A 302 3.02 -29.06 -39.87
N LEU A 303 2.03 -29.57 -39.13
CA LEU A 303 0.89 -30.32 -39.67
C LEU A 303 -0.21 -29.45 -40.28
N SER A 304 -0.17 -28.12 -40.06
CA SER A 304 -1.30 -27.23 -40.37
C SER A 304 -1.77 -27.28 -41.84
N HIS A 305 -0.84 -27.44 -42.78
CA HIS A 305 -1.12 -27.53 -44.20
C HIS A 305 -1.88 -28.80 -44.62
N THR A 306 -1.85 -29.86 -43.81
CA THR A 306 -2.51 -31.14 -44.11
C THR A 306 -4.02 -31.14 -43.79
N ALA A 307 -4.45 -30.22 -42.92
CA ALA A 307 -5.83 -30.06 -42.50
C ALA A 307 -6.13 -28.58 -42.19
N PRO A 308 -6.10 -27.69 -43.21
CA PRO A 308 -6.19 -26.24 -43.03
C PRO A 308 -7.55 -25.78 -42.49
N ALA A 309 -8.59 -26.61 -42.60
CA ALA A 309 -9.91 -26.36 -42.01
C ALA A 309 -9.93 -26.58 -40.48
N VAL A 310 -8.94 -27.29 -39.93
CA VAL A 310 -8.88 -27.72 -38.52
C VAL A 310 -7.73 -27.02 -37.79
N LEU A 311 -6.53 -27.04 -38.36
CA LEU A 311 -5.31 -26.53 -37.74
C LEU A 311 -5.03 -25.08 -38.15
N THR A 312 -6.03 -24.21 -38.02
CA THR A 312 -5.80 -22.77 -38.18
C THR A 312 -4.99 -22.22 -37.02
N GLU A 313 -4.25 -21.12 -37.23
CA GLU A 313 -3.52 -20.47 -36.15
C GLU A 313 -4.44 -20.09 -34.99
N SER A 314 -5.64 -19.56 -35.28
CA SER A 314 -6.61 -19.20 -34.24
C SER A 314 -7.04 -20.41 -33.43
N THR A 315 -7.42 -21.51 -34.09
CA THR A 315 -7.89 -22.73 -33.42
C THR A 315 -6.80 -23.32 -32.54
N VAL A 316 -5.57 -23.44 -33.06
CA VAL A 316 -4.46 -24.02 -32.29
C VAL A 316 -4.06 -23.09 -31.14
N ARG A 317 -4.02 -21.78 -31.37
CA ARG A 317 -3.72 -20.76 -30.35
C ARG A 317 -4.72 -20.82 -29.22
N GLU A 318 -6.01 -20.79 -29.51
CA GLU A 318 -7.06 -20.84 -28.50
C GLU A 318 -6.97 -22.09 -27.63
N GLN A 319 -6.81 -23.26 -28.25
CA GLN A 319 -6.76 -24.54 -27.54
C GLN A 319 -5.49 -24.70 -26.70
N LEU A 320 -4.32 -24.37 -27.25
CA LEU A 320 -3.05 -24.53 -26.53
C LEU A 320 -2.85 -23.47 -25.43
N LEU A 321 -3.26 -22.21 -25.65
CA LEU A 321 -3.16 -21.19 -24.61
C LEU A 321 -4.12 -21.45 -23.45
N ALA A 322 -5.32 -21.96 -23.73
CA ALA A 322 -6.24 -22.41 -22.67
C ALA A 322 -5.66 -23.57 -21.86
N ALA A 323 -5.05 -24.56 -22.53
CA ALA A 323 -4.36 -25.67 -21.86
C ALA A 323 -3.16 -25.19 -21.02
N ALA A 324 -2.37 -24.25 -21.53
CA ALA A 324 -1.23 -23.68 -20.82
C ALA A 324 -1.65 -22.89 -19.58
N ALA A 325 -2.74 -22.13 -19.67
CA ALA A 325 -3.32 -21.42 -18.54
C ALA A 325 -3.82 -22.40 -17.46
N ALA A 326 -4.48 -23.50 -17.86
CA ALA A 326 -4.92 -24.55 -16.95
C ALA A 326 -3.75 -25.28 -16.27
N ALA A 327 -2.60 -25.40 -16.96
CA ALA A 327 -1.36 -25.91 -16.36
C ALA A 327 -0.66 -24.88 -15.44
N GLY A 328 -1.13 -23.63 -15.37
CA GLY A 328 -0.54 -22.58 -14.53
C GLY A 328 0.62 -21.82 -15.19
N LEU A 329 0.67 -21.75 -16.53
CA LEU A 329 1.61 -20.88 -17.25
C LEU A 329 1.01 -19.49 -17.42
N SER A 330 1.81 -18.43 -17.25
CA SER A 330 1.32 -17.06 -17.42
C SER A 330 0.94 -16.78 -18.88
N ASN A 331 -0.10 -15.95 -19.10
CA ASN A 331 -0.58 -15.64 -20.45
C ASN A 331 0.54 -15.05 -21.34
N ARG A 332 1.37 -14.15 -20.77
CA ARG A 332 2.48 -13.53 -21.50
C ARG A 332 3.53 -14.55 -21.95
N GLU A 333 3.87 -15.51 -21.09
CA GLU A 333 4.82 -16.56 -21.43
C GLU A 333 4.27 -17.54 -22.45
N ALA A 334 3.00 -17.91 -22.32
CA ALA A 334 2.31 -18.82 -23.23
C ALA A 334 2.19 -18.20 -24.64
N GLU A 335 1.78 -16.94 -24.75
CA GLU A 335 1.69 -16.20 -26.02
C GLU A 335 3.05 -16.09 -26.72
N ARG A 336 4.11 -15.77 -25.95
CA ARG A 336 5.47 -15.67 -26.50
C ARG A 336 5.96 -17.03 -27.02
N ALA A 337 5.74 -18.09 -26.25
CA ALA A 337 6.10 -19.46 -26.65
C ALA A 337 5.34 -19.88 -27.93
N PHE A 338 4.03 -19.62 -27.96
CA PHE A 338 3.17 -19.92 -29.09
C PHE A 338 3.64 -19.20 -30.35
N HIS A 339 3.75 -17.86 -30.33
CA HIS A 339 4.14 -17.10 -31.52
C HIS A 339 5.51 -17.52 -32.06
N SER A 340 6.50 -17.71 -31.18
CA SER A 340 7.83 -18.14 -31.60
C SER A 340 7.82 -19.53 -32.25
N ALA A 341 7.08 -20.47 -31.68
CA ALA A 341 6.96 -21.84 -32.18
C ALA A 341 6.14 -21.93 -33.46
N TRP A 342 5.01 -21.23 -33.52
CA TRP A 342 4.10 -21.26 -34.66
C TRP A 342 4.77 -20.72 -35.92
N ALA A 343 5.45 -19.57 -35.81
CA ALA A 343 6.22 -18.99 -36.91
C ALA A 343 7.32 -19.95 -37.42
N LYS A 344 8.00 -20.65 -36.52
CA LYS A 344 9.02 -21.64 -36.90
C LYS A 344 8.44 -22.87 -37.60
N GLY A 345 7.34 -23.43 -37.09
CA GLY A 345 6.74 -24.65 -37.64
C GLY A 345 6.04 -24.44 -38.98
N THR A 346 5.45 -23.25 -39.20
CA THR A 346 4.82 -22.88 -40.49
C THR A 346 5.83 -22.52 -41.58
N ALA A 347 7.04 -22.11 -41.21
CA ALA A 347 8.12 -21.78 -42.16
C ALA A 347 8.85 -23.01 -42.77
N GLY A 348 8.35 -24.24 -42.58
CA GLY A 348 9.09 -25.50 -42.77
C GLY A 348 10.03 -25.64 -43.97
N ARG A 349 11.27 -26.11 -43.70
CA ARG A 349 12.23 -26.86 -44.55
C ARG A 349 12.47 -26.46 -46.02
N LEU A 350 12.19 -25.23 -46.44
CA LEU A 350 12.54 -24.71 -47.78
C LEU A 350 13.90 -23.99 -47.85
N GLY A 351 14.71 -24.00 -46.78
CA GLY A 351 15.98 -23.26 -46.70
C GLY A 351 17.25 -24.09 -46.50
N GLY A 352 17.22 -25.41 -46.68
CA GLY A 352 18.31 -26.30 -46.28
C GLY A 352 18.63 -27.41 -47.27
N ALA A 353 18.73 -27.09 -48.56
CA ALA A 353 19.49 -27.81 -49.59
C ALA A 353 19.23 -27.10 -50.94
N ALA A 354 20.07 -26.13 -51.28
CA ALA A 354 20.32 -25.66 -52.64
C ALA A 354 21.74 -25.11 -52.69
#